data_AF-A0A2L2LIN2-F1
#
_entry.id   AF-A0A2L2LIN2-F1
#
_cell.length_a   1.000
_cell.length_b   1.000
_cell.length_c   1.000
_cell.angle_alpha   90.00
_cell.angle_beta   90.00
_cell.angle_gamma   90.00
#
_symmetry.space_group_name_H-M   'P 1'
#
loop_
_entity.id
_entity.type
_entity.pdbx_description
1 polymer ?
#
loop_
_entity_poly.entity_id
_entity_poly.type
_entity_poly.pdbx_seq_one_letter_code
_entity_poly.pdbx_strand_id
1 'polypeptide(L)' 'MRLNALRARPRRRGLPKDAGDRAVIMPNVLDRQFMADRPNQKWVADFTYIWTAEGWLYVVVVIDLFTRRVVG' A
#
# COMPACT_ATOMS: atom_id res chain seq x y z
N MET A 1 7.71 -30.69 16.15
CA MET A 1 6.63 -30.01 15.39
C MET A 1 5.25 -30.67 15.53
N ARG A 2 5.07 -32.00 15.35
CA ARG A 2 3.76 -32.67 15.54
C ARG A 2 3.27 -32.82 16.99
N LEU A 3 4.19 -32.84 17.97
CA LEU A 3 3.87 -32.98 19.41
C LEU A 3 3.17 -31.75 20.04
N ASN A 4 3.29 -30.56 19.43
CA ASN A 4 2.81 -29.31 20.03
C ASN A 4 1.51 -28.78 19.38
N ALA A 5 0.80 -29.63 18.61
CA ALA A 5 -0.39 -29.25 17.83
C ALA A 5 -0.22 -28.01 16.92
N LEU A 6 1.02 -27.63 16.60
CA LEU A 6 1.31 -26.47 15.77
C LEU A 6 0.91 -26.78 14.32
N ARG A 7 -0.15 -26.13 13.85
CA ARG A 7 -0.61 -26.19 12.46
C ARG A 7 -0.27 -24.89 11.74
N ALA A 8 0.12 -24.98 10.47
CA ALA A 8 0.25 -23.82 9.61
C ALA A 8 -1.08 -23.04 9.59
N ARG A 9 -1.01 -21.75 9.89
CA ARG A 9 -2.19 -20.86 9.78
C ARG A 9 -2.68 -20.82 8.33
N PRO A 10 -4.00 -20.66 8.11
CA PRO A 10 -4.61 -20.86 6.80
C PRO A 10 -3.98 -19.98 5.73
N ARG A 11 -3.90 -20.50 4.50
CA ARG A 11 -3.45 -19.82 3.29
C ARG A 11 -3.93 -18.36 3.30
N ARG A 12 -3.00 -17.41 3.17
CA ARG A 12 -3.35 -16.03 2.83
C ARG A 12 -4.31 -16.08 1.65
N ARG A 13 -5.45 -15.40 1.74
CA ARG A 13 -6.35 -15.24 0.60
C ARG A 13 -5.51 -14.64 -0.54
N GLY A 14 -5.67 -15.19 -1.75
CA GLY A 14 -5.01 -14.63 -2.92
C GLY A 14 -5.40 -13.16 -3.08
N LEU A 15 -4.51 -12.35 -3.62
CA LEU A 15 -4.77 -10.93 -3.85
C LEU A 15 -6.04 -10.75 -4.71
N PRO A 16 -6.77 -9.62 -4.58
CA PRO A 16 -7.82 -9.29 -5.53
C PRO A 16 -7.27 -9.37 -6.95
N LYS A 17 -8.06 -9.92 -7.88
CA LYS A 17 -7.67 -9.94 -9.28
C LYS A 17 -7.80 -8.53 -9.83
N ASP A 18 -6.71 -8.01 -10.38
CA ASP A 18 -6.69 -6.75 -11.12
C ASP A 18 -7.04 -7.05 -12.59
N ALA A 19 -8.20 -6.57 -13.02
CA ALA A 19 -8.68 -6.66 -14.40
C ALA A 19 -8.73 -5.28 -15.09
N GLY A 20 -8.13 -4.25 -14.46
CA GLY A 20 -8.13 -2.90 -14.99
C GLY A 20 -7.13 -2.71 -16.12
N ASP A 21 -7.42 -1.76 -17.00
CA ASP A 21 -6.49 -1.31 -18.01
C ASP A 21 -5.32 -0.55 -17.36
N ARG A 22 -4.10 -0.81 -17.86
CA ARG A 22 -2.91 -0.09 -17.40
C ARG A 22 -2.90 1.31 -18.01
N ALA A 23 -2.80 2.33 -17.15
CA ALA A 23 -2.61 3.70 -17.59
C ALA A 23 -1.23 3.91 -18.24
N VAL A 24 -1.10 4.96 -19.05
CA VAL A 24 0.17 5.40 -19.61
C VAL A 24 1.13 5.77 -18.47
N ILE A 25 2.33 5.19 -18.48
CA ILE A 25 3.35 5.47 -17.46
C ILE A 25 3.93 6.87 -17.71
N MET A 26 3.69 7.78 -16.77
CA MET A 26 4.33 9.09 -16.76
C MET A 26 5.73 9.03 -16.13
N PRO A 27 6.68 9.89 -16.55
CA PRO A 27 7.98 9.99 -15.90
C PRO A 27 7.85 10.30 -14.41
N ASN A 28 8.64 9.62 -13.58
CA ASN A 28 8.68 9.87 -12.14
C ASN A 28 9.50 11.13 -11.84
N VAL A 29 8.83 12.28 -11.73
CA VAL A 29 9.46 13.58 -11.43
C VAL A 29 10.13 13.62 -10.05
N LEU A 30 9.69 12.78 -9.10
CA LEU A 30 10.29 12.70 -7.77
C LEU A 30 11.71 12.11 -7.82
N ASP A 31 12.00 11.28 -8.83
CA ASP A 31 13.30 10.63 -9.06
C ASP A 31 13.93 10.04 -7.79
N ARG A 32 13.11 9.33 -7.00
CA ARG A 32 13.50 8.71 -5.71
C ARG A 32 14.08 9.68 -4.67
N GLN A 33 13.90 10.99 -4.83
CA GLN A 33 14.34 11.99 -3.87
C GLN A 33 13.33 12.15 -2.73
N PHE A 34 13.40 11.25 -1.74
CA PHE A 34 12.44 11.19 -0.64
C PHE A 34 12.65 12.19 0.50
N MET A 35 13.67 13.05 0.41
CA MET A 35 13.89 14.14 1.36
C MET A 35 13.11 15.39 0.93
N ALA A 36 12.43 16.03 1.87
CA ALA A 36 11.73 17.31 1.71
C ALA A 36 12.23 18.29 2.78
N ASP A 37 12.31 19.58 2.44
CA ASP A 37 12.87 20.60 3.33
C ASP A 37 11.79 21.29 4.18
N ARG A 38 10.52 21.16 3.77
CA ARG A 38 9.36 21.76 4.43
C ARG A 38 8.07 20.95 4.17
N PRO A 39 7.01 21.13 5.00
CA PRO A 39 5.72 20.48 4.78
C PRO A 39 5.13 20.79 3.40
N ASN A 40 4.35 19.86 2.87
CA ASN A 40 3.57 19.99 1.62
C ASN A 40 4.41 20.22 0.36
N GLN A 41 5.65 19.71 0.33
CA GLN A 41 6.54 19.82 -0.83
C GLN A 41 6.60 18.53 -1.65
N LYS A 42 6.61 17.36 -0.99
CA LYS A 42 6.69 16.05 -1.62
C LYS A 42 5.82 15.07 -0.84
N TRP A 43 4.93 14.37 -1.54
CA TRP A 43 4.06 13.35 -0.97
C TRP A 43 4.35 12.01 -1.61
N VAL A 44 4.14 10.93 -0.87
CA VAL A 44 4.12 9.58 -1.41
C VAL A 44 2.75 8.98 -1.16
N ALA A 45 2.25 8.25 -2.14
CA ALA A 45 1.02 7.49 -2.00
C ALA A 45 1.31 6.02 -2.26
N ASP A 46 0.66 5.16 -1.50
CA ASP A 46 0.62 3.72 -1.77
C ASP A 46 -0.82 3.24 -1.66
N PHE A 47 -1.15 2.17 -2.39
CA PHE A 47 -2.46 1.56 -2.32
C PHE A 47 -2.32 0.08 -1.93
N THR A 48 -3.25 -0.38 -1.12
CA THR A 48 -3.27 -1.75 -0.62
C THR A 48 -4.70 -2.26 -0.50
N TYR A 49 -4.84 -3.54 -0.19
CA TYR A 49 -6.12 -4.22 -0.03
C TYR A 49 -6.22 -4.86 1.35
N ILE A 50 -7.37 -4.67 2.00
CA ILE A 50 -7.68 -5.23 3.32
C ILE A 50 -8.85 -6.19 3.16
N TRP A 51 -8.69 -7.42 3.62
CA TRP A 51 -9.79 -8.38 3.64
C TRP A 51 -10.72 -8.09 4.82
N THR A 52 -12.02 -7.93 4.54
CA THR A 52 -13.09 -7.74 5.52
C THR A 52 -14.14 -8.85 5.40
N ALA A 53 -15.16 -8.84 6.27
CA ALA A 53 -16.29 -9.77 6.15
C ALA A 53 -17.16 -9.51 4.90
N GLU A 54 -17.13 -8.29 4.37
CA GLU A 54 -17.91 -7.84 3.21
C GLU A 54 -17.13 -7.95 1.89
N GLY A 55 -15.84 -8.32 1.95
CA GLY A 55 -14.98 -8.52 0.78
C GLY A 55 -13.66 -7.77 0.89
N TRP A 56 -13.09 -7.40 -0.26
CA TRP A 56 -11.85 -6.62 -0.31
C TRP A 56 -12.16 -5.13 -0.21
N LEU A 57 -11.59 -4.48 0.79
CA LEU A 57 -11.51 -3.03 0.87
C LEU A 57 -10.22 -2.56 0.20
N TYR A 58 -10.33 -1.57 -0.69
CA TYR A 58 -9.19 -0.94 -1.36
C TYR A 58 -8.88 0.35 -0.63
N VAL A 59 -7.64 0.50 -0.17
CA VAL A 59 -7.21 1.63 0.65
C VAL A 59 -6.05 2.32 -0.05
N VAL A 60 -6.12 3.64 -0.15
CA VAL A 60 -5.01 4.49 -0.55
C VAL A 60 -4.62 5.30 0.67
N VAL A 61 -3.31 5.48 0.88
CA VAL A 61 -2.79 6.38 1.90
C VAL A 61 -1.80 7.32 1.26
N VAL A 62 -1.94 8.61 1.54
CA VAL A 62 -1.02 9.68 1.14
C VAL A 62 -0.28 10.18 2.37
N ILE A 63 1.05 10.15 2.32
CA ILE A 63 1.92 10.59 3.40
C ILE A 63 2.74 11.78 2.94
N ASP A 64 2.78 12.82 3.78
CA ASP A 64 3.70 13.94 3.59
C ASP A 64 5.13 13.55 4.00
N LEU A 65 6.10 13.69 3.10
CA LEU A 65 7.47 13.19 3.32
C LEU A 65 8.23 13.96 4.40
N PHE A 66 7.88 15.22 4.65
CA PHE A 66 8.49 16.05 5.69
C PHE A 66 7.93 15.70 7.08
N THR A 67 6.62 15.81 7.26
CA THR A 67 5.94 15.63 8.55
C THR A 67 5.71 14.17 8.92
N ARG A 68 5.77 13.25 7.94
CA ARG A 68 5.40 11.83 8.07
C ARG A 68 3.95 11.60 8.51
N ARG A 69 3.10 12.60 8.36
CA ARG A 69 1.67 12.50 8.66
C ARG A 69 0.90 11.97 7.45
N VAL A 70 -0.15 11.21 7.73
CA VAL A 70 -1.18 10.89 6.75
C VAL A 70 -1.97 12.16 6.45
N VAL A 71 -2.10 12.48 5.17
CA VAL A 71 -2.84 13.66 4.67
C VAL A 71 -4.05 13.29 3.82
N GLY A 72 -4.23 11.99 3.54
CA GLY A 72 -5.34 11.43 2.77
C GLY A 72 -5.23 9.93 2.61
#